data_AF-A0A7X0LT35-F1
#
_entry.id   AF-A0A7X0LT35-F1
#
_cell.length_a   1.000
_cell.length_b   1.000
_cell.length_c   1.000
_cell.angle_alpha   90.00
_cell.angle_beta   90.00
_cell.angle_gamma   90.00
#
_symmetry.space_group_name_H-M   'P 1'
#
loop_
_entity.id
_entity.type
_entity.pdbx_description
1 polymer ?
#
loop_
_entity_poly.entity_id
_entity_poly.type
_entity_poly.pdbx_seq_one_letter_code
_entity_poly.pdbx_strand_id
1 'polypeptide(L)'
;MLRLTARHVQARVGRRGTALMILGTAKVCFGLGYALQPVPDPIGLGLLTRLADIRCWSSVWIICGTVTFGCAWLRVGRDWGGFVAALIPPFVWGGAFLWGALSGEYARGLAFAAWYAIGHVGLILWAASVPEHSVPHAARRERR
;
A
#
# COMPACT_ATOMS: atom_id res chain seq x y z
N MET A 1 -6.91 9.24 -26.65
CA MET A 1 -7.99 9.16 -25.65
C MET A 1 -7.51 8.87 -24.23
N LEU A 2 -6.67 7.85 -23.97
CA LEU A 2 -6.11 7.54 -22.63
C LEU A 2 -5.51 8.72 -21.84
N ARG A 3 -4.85 9.67 -22.53
CA ARG A 3 -4.23 10.85 -21.89
C ARG A 3 -5.23 11.88 -21.36
N LEU A 4 -6.43 11.98 -21.95
CA LEU A 4 -7.46 12.93 -21.52
C LEU A 4 -8.22 12.41 -20.31
N THR A 5 -8.47 11.11 -20.25
CA THR A 5 -9.09 10.44 -19.09
C THR A 5 -8.16 10.50 -17.88
N ALA A 6 -6.87 10.22 -18.07
CA ALA A 6 -5.87 10.34 -17.00
C ALA A 6 -5.78 11.75 -16.42
N ARG A 7 -5.86 12.79 -17.27
CA ARG A 7 -5.87 14.20 -16.83
C ARG A 7 -7.13 14.56 -16.03
N HIS A 8 -8.31 14.08 -16.43
CA HIS A 8 -9.55 14.32 -15.69
C HIS A 8 -9.59 13.60 -14.35
N VAL A 9 -9.05 12.37 -14.29
CA VAL A 9 -8.91 11.62 -13.04
C VAL A 9 -7.90 12.31 -12.12
N GLN A 10 -6.74 12.73 -12.63
CA GLN A 10 -5.76 13.52 -11.86
C GLN A 10 -6.33 14.82 -11.32
N ALA A 11 -7.12 15.55 -12.11
CA ALA A 11 -7.73 16.81 -11.70
C ALA A 11 -8.76 16.65 -10.57
N ARG A 12 -9.34 15.46 -10.39
CA ARG A 12 -10.34 15.16 -9.35
C ARG A 12 -9.75 14.54 -8.09
N VAL A 13 -8.66 13.77 -8.23
CA VAL A 13 -8.13 12.89 -7.18
C VAL A 13 -6.95 13.50 -6.40
N GLY A 14 -6.26 14.49 -6.99
CA GLY A 14 -5.12 15.11 -6.32
C GLY A 14 -3.90 14.17 -6.24
N ARG A 15 -2.85 14.63 -5.56
CA ARG A 15 -1.57 13.89 -5.49
C ARG A 15 -1.66 12.72 -4.51
N ARG A 16 -2.28 12.92 -3.34
CA ARG A 16 -2.45 11.87 -2.32
C ARG A 16 -3.34 10.76 -2.83
N GLY A 17 -4.46 11.10 -3.46
CA GLY A 17 -5.31 10.10 -4.08
C GLY A 17 -4.61 9.35 -5.22
N THR A 18 -3.75 10.01 -6.01
CA THR A 18 -2.94 9.31 -7.03
C THR A 18 -1.98 8.31 -6.37
N ALA A 19 -1.33 8.69 -5.27
CA ALA A 19 -0.47 7.78 -4.51
C ALA A 19 -1.27 6.58 -3.96
N LEU A 20 -2.45 6.81 -3.37
CA LEU A 20 -3.33 5.75 -2.89
C LEU A 20 -3.82 4.82 -4.00
N MET A 21 -4.15 5.34 -5.19
CA MET A 21 -4.51 4.50 -6.34
C MET A 21 -3.35 3.60 -6.75
N ILE A 22 -2.14 4.14 -6.88
CA ILE A 22 -0.95 3.37 -7.27
C ILE A 22 -0.64 2.32 -6.19
N LEU A 23 -0.59 2.72 -4.93
CA LEU A 23 -0.28 1.84 -3.80
C LEU A 23 -1.33 0.73 -3.64
N GLY A 24 -2.62 1.07 -3.76
CA GLY A 24 -3.71 0.13 -3.67
C GLY A 24 -3.70 -0.87 -4.83
N THR A 25 -3.52 -0.40 -6.06
CA THR A 25 -3.45 -1.25 -7.25
C THR A 25 -2.27 -2.21 -7.17
N ALA A 26 -1.07 -1.72 -6.81
CA ALA A 26 0.11 -2.56 -6.67
C ALA A 26 -0.11 -3.69 -5.65
N LYS A 27 -0.79 -3.39 -4.53
CA LYS A 27 -1.10 -4.39 -3.49
C LYS A 27 -2.10 -5.43 -3.95
N VAL A 28 -3.17 -5.02 -4.65
CA VAL A 28 -4.14 -5.95 -5.22
C VAL A 28 -3.45 -6.88 -6.22
N CYS A 29 -2.62 -6.34 -7.12
CA CYS A 29 -1.86 -7.15 -8.08
C CYS A 29 -0.93 -8.14 -7.39
N PHE A 30 -0.20 -7.70 -6.36
CA PHE A 30 0.69 -8.57 -5.60
C PHE A 30 -0.07 -9.70 -4.88
N GLY A 31 -1.18 -9.37 -4.22
CA GLY A 31 -2.04 -10.36 -3.57
C GLY A 31 -2.68 -11.33 -4.57
N LEU A 32 -3.13 -10.85 -5.73
CA LEU A 32 -3.65 -11.71 -6.80
C LEU A 32 -2.59 -12.69 -7.31
N GLY A 33 -1.32 -12.27 -7.40
CA GLY A 33 -0.22 -13.16 -7.75
C GLY A 33 -0.16 -14.40 -6.86
N TYR A 34 -0.17 -14.21 -5.54
CA TYR A 34 -0.20 -15.31 -4.57
C TYR A 34 -1.52 -16.08 -4.54
N ALA A 35 -2.66 -15.42 -4.80
CA ALA A 35 -3.96 -16.09 -4.80
C ALA A 35 -4.12 -17.03 -6.00
N LEU A 36 -3.63 -16.61 -7.18
CA LEU A 36 -3.72 -17.36 -8.43
C LEU A 36 -2.61 -18.41 -8.54
N GLN A 37 -1.40 -18.07 -8.11
CA GLN A 37 -0.23 -18.94 -8.16
C GLN A 37 0.44 -18.97 -6.78
N PRO A 38 -0.09 -19.75 -5.82
CA PRO A 38 0.56 -19.90 -4.53
C PRO A 38 1.91 -20.57 -4.72
N VAL A 39 2.96 -19.98 -4.15
CA VAL A 39 4.29 -20.58 -4.11
C VAL A 39 4.30 -21.60 -2.97
N PRO A 40 4.62 -22.88 -3.23
CA PRO A 40 4.86 -23.85 -2.17
C PRO A 40 6.11 -23.43 -1.39
N ASP A 41 6.01 -23.45 -0.07
CA ASP A 41 7.10 -23.11 0.88
C ASP A 41 7.81 -21.78 0.61
N PRO A 42 7.12 -20.63 0.78
CA PRO A 42 7.72 -19.32 0.59
C PRO A 42 8.83 -19.09 1.63
N ILE A 43 10.08 -19.18 1.17
CA ILE A 43 11.28 -18.99 1.98
C ILE A 43 11.26 -17.61 2.65
N GLY A 44 11.49 -17.58 3.97
CA GLY A 44 11.49 -16.36 4.78
C GLY A 44 10.12 -15.90 5.27
N LEU A 45 9.03 -16.57 4.86
CA LEU A 45 7.67 -16.32 5.36
C LEU A 45 7.16 -17.46 6.28
N GLY A 46 8.07 -18.29 6.81
CA GLY A 46 7.75 -19.44 7.65
C GLY A 46 6.85 -19.11 8.85
N LEU A 47 7.01 -17.92 9.44
CA LEU A 47 6.14 -17.45 10.52
C LEU A 47 4.68 -17.32 10.07
N LEU A 48 4.44 -16.77 8.87
CA LEU A 48 3.09 -16.58 8.33
C LEU A 48 2.47 -17.90 7.94
N THR A 49 3.23 -18.77 7.27
CA THR A 49 2.73 -20.05 6.77
C THR A 49 2.41 -21.05 7.88
N ARG A 50 3.01 -20.91 9.07
CA ARG A 50 2.62 -21.65 10.28
C ARG A 50 1.25 -21.24 10.82
N LEU A 51 0.85 -19.99 10.62
CA LEU A 51 -0.42 -19.45 11.12
C LEU A 51 -1.58 -19.69 10.13
N ALA A 52 -1.33 -19.48 8.84
CA ALA A 52 -2.31 -19.71 7.79
C ALA A 52 -1.65 -19.89 6.43
N ASP A 53 -2.37 -20.48 5.48
CA ASP A 53 -1.92 -20.65 4.10
C ASP A 53 -1.61 -19.30 3.43
N ILE A 54 -0.66 -19.30 2.49
CA ILE A 54 -0.26 -18.10 1.75
C ILE A 54 -1.42 -17.45 0.98
N ARG A 55 -2.44 -18.22 0.58
CA ARG A 55 -3.70 -17.73 -0.02
C ARG A 55 -4.55 -16.95 0.97
N CYS A 56 -4.56 -17.36 2.24
CA CYS A 56 -5.24 -16.59 3.29
C CYS A 56 -4.54 -15.24 3.47
N TRP A 57 -3.21 -15.27 3.55
CA TRP A 57 -2.39 -14.07 3.63
C TRP A 57 -2.47 -13.19 2.38
N SER A 58 -2.65 -13.77 1.19
CA SER A 58 -2.85 -12.99 -0.04
C SER A 58 -4.17 -12.22 -0.03
N SER A 59 -5.21 -12.72 0.64
CA SER A 59 -6.46 -11.98 0.83
C SER A 59 -6.24 -10.68 1.62
N VAL A 60 -5.30 -10.64 2.57
CA VAL A 60 -4.95 -9.44 3.34
C VAL A 60 -4.41 -8.35 2.41
N TRP A 61 -3.54 -8.71 1.45
CA TRP A 61 -3.05 -7.80 0.43
C TRP A 61 -4.17 -7.26 -0.46
N ILE A 62 -5.09 -8.13 -0.88
CA ILE A 62 -6.22 -7.75 -1.74
C ILE A 62 -7.15 -6.80 -0.99
N ILE A 63 -7.62 -7.16 0.21
CA ILE A 63 -8.54 -6.35 1.01
C ILE A 63 -7.91 -5.00 1.34
N CYS A 64 -6.68 -4.99 1.87
CA CYS A 64 -5.99 -3.75 2.20
C CYS A 64 -5.75 -2.89 0.95
N GLY A 65 -5.38 -3.52 -0.17
CA GLY A 65 -5.19 -2.86 -1.46
C GLY A 65 -6.47 -2.22 -1.98
N THR A 66 -7.60 -2.93 -1.92
CA THR A 66 -8.92 -2.43 -2.34
C THR A 66 -9.39 -1.29 -1.45
N VAL A 67 -9.20 -1.38 -0.12
CA VAL A 67 -9.51 -0.27 0.80
C VAL A 67 -8.63 0.94 0.50
N THR A 68 -7.31 0.73 0.33
CA THR A 68 -6.36 1.79 -0.04
C THR A 68 -6.78 2.48 -1.33
N PHE A 69 -7.12 1.69 -2.36
CA PHE A 69 -7.59 2.17 -3.65
C PHE A 69 -8.89 2.96 -3.46
N GLY A 70 -9.89 2.40 -2.78
CA GLY A 70 -11.17 3.06 -2.49
C GLY A 70 -11.01 4.41 -1.76
N CYS A 71 -10.06 4.50 -0.83
CA CYS A 71 -9.75 5.73 -0.14
C CYS A 71 -9.14 6.82 -1.03
N ALA A 72 -8.66 6.48 -2.23
CA ALA A 72 -8.14 7.48 -3.17
C ALA A 72 -9.19 8.47 -3.66
N TRP A 73 -10.48 8.11 -3.63
CA TRP A 73 -11.57 9.02 -4.00
C TRP A 73 -12.11 9.84 -2.83
N LEU A 74 -11.58 9.64 -1.62
CA LEU A 74 -12.00 10.42 -0.45
C LEU A 74 -11.38 11.82 -0.46
N ARG A 75 -12.08 12.75 0.19
CA ARG A 75 -11.54 14.11 0.40
C ARG A 75 -10.31 14.06 1.30
N VAL A 76 -9.37 14.95 1.02
CA VAL A 76 -8.18 15.22 1.82
C VAL A 76 -8.56 15.36 3.30
N GLY A 77 -7.92 14.57 4.17
CA GLY A 77 -8.21 14.52 5.61
C GLY A 77 -9.08 13.34 6.04
N ARG A 78 -9.80 12.68 5.11
CA ARG A 78 -10.51 11.40 5.35
C ARG A 78 -9.81 10.20 4.70
N ASP A 79 -8.75 10.46 3.95
CA ASP A 79 -7.93 9.51 3.22
C ASP A 79 -6.90 8.79 4.10
N TRP A 80 -6.75 9.19 5.38
CA TRP A 80 -5.82 8.58 6.33
C TRP A 80 -6.03 7.08 6.51
N GLY A 81 -7.29 6.61 6.46
CA GLY A 81 -7.63 5.19 6.55
C GLY A 81 -7.03 4.37 5.40
N GLY A 82 -6.89 4.98 4.22
CA GLY A 82 -6.25 4.35 3.06
C GLY A 82 -4.75 4.15 3.28
N PHE A 83 -4.07 5.13 3.87
CA PHE A 83 -2.65 5.01 4.21
C PHE A 83 -2.41 3.98 5.32
N VAL A 84 -3.28 3.93 6.33
CA VAL A 84 -3.21 2.90 7.39
C VAL A 84 -3.40 1.51 6.79
N ALA A 85 -4.43 1.31 5.97
CA ALA A 85 -4.63 0.04 5.26
C ALA A 85 -3.41 -0.32 4.40
N ALA A 86 -2.79 0.66 3.74
CA ALA A 86 -1.60 0.44 2.93
C ALA A 86 -0.38 -0.03 3.73
N LEU A 87 -0.30 0.27 5.03
CA LEU A 87 0.83 -0.12 5.88
C LEU A 87 0.73 -1.57 6.38
N ILE A 88 -0.49 -2.11 6.53
CA ILE A 88 -0.71 -3.43 7.15
C ILE A 88 0.09 -4.54 6.44
N PRO A 89 -0.03 -4.76 5.12
CA PRO A 89 0.67 -5.87 4.48
C PRO A 89 2.21 -5.76 4.57
N PRO A 90 2.84 -4.60 4.29
CA PRO A 90 4.27 -4.42 4.48
C PRO A 90 4.78 -4.69 5.90
N PHE A 91 4.02 -4.31 6.94
CA PHE A 91 4.40 -4.59 8.33
C PHE A 91 4.37 -6.09 8.62
N VAL A 92 3.31 -6.78 8.18
CA VAL A 92 3.18 -8.23 8.36
C VAL A 92 4.30 -8.98 7.64
N TRP A 93 4.59 -8.65 6.38
CA TRP A 93 5.65 -9.31 5.60
C TRP A 93 7.04 -8.94 6.11
N GLY A 94 7.29 -7.65 6.35
CA GLY A 94 8.56 -7.17 6.90
C GLY A 94 8.86 -7.81 8.26
N GLY A 95 7.86 -7.94 9.13
CA GLY A 95 7.96 -8.62 10.42
C GLY A 95 8.26 -10.12 10.27
N ALA A 96 7.63 -10.80 9.31
CA ALA A 96 7.92 -12.20 9.03
C ALA A 96 9.36 -12.42 8.54
N PHE A 97 9.85 -11.57 7.63
CA PHE A 97 11.24 -11.63 7.16
C PHE A 97 12.24 -11.29 8.26
N LEU A 98 11.91 -10.30 9.12
CA LEU A 98 12.74 -9.97 10.28
C LEU A 98 12.82 -11.15 11.24
N TRP A 99 11.69 -11.80 11.54
CA TRP A 99 11.65 -13.00 12.35
C TRP A 99 12.48 -14.13 11.74
N GLY A 100 12.35 -14.37 10.43
CA GLY A 100 13.16 -15.36 9.71
C GLY A 100 14.66 -15.08 9.82
N ALA A 101 15.06 -13.81 9.87
CA ALA A 101 16.46 -13.45 10.09
C ALA A 101 16.92 -13.70 11.53
N LEU A 102 16.12 -13.29 12.52
CA LEU A 102 16.44 -13.42 13.94
C LEU A 102 16.45 -14.89 14.40
N SER A 103 15.59 -15.73 13.82
CA SER A 103 15.53 -17.17 14.08
C SER A 103 16.60 -17.98 13.33
N GLY A 104 17.34 -17.36 12.41
CA GLY A 104 18.30 -18.05 11.56
C GLY A 104 17.68 -18.86 10.41
N GLU A 105 16.36 -18.88 10.26
CA GLU A 105 15.64 -19.59 9.19
C GLU A 105 15.92 -19.00 7.81
N TYR A 106 16.24 -17.71 7.73
CA TYR A 106 16.48 -17.02 6.47
C TYR A 106 17.56 -15.94 6.58
N ALA A 107 18.77 -16.25 6.10
CA ALA A 107 19.92 -15.35 6.14
C ALA A 107 19.69 -14.00 5.45
N ARG A 108 18.87 -13.96 4.39
CA ARG A 108 18.52 -12.72 3.68
C ARG A 108 17.35 -11.95 4.32
N GLY A 109 16.79 -12.45 5.42
CA GLY A 109 15.60 -11.88 6.05
C GLY A 109 15.78 -10.42 6.48
N LEU A 110 16.96 -10.03 6.99
CA LEU A 110 17.23 -8.64 7.34
C LEU A 110 17.19 -7.71 6.13
N ALA A 111 17.73 -8.15 4.99
CA ALA A 111 17.72 -7.37 3.75
C ALA A 111 16.28 -7.18 3.24
N PHE A 112 15.45 -8.23 3.27
CA PHE A 112 14.04 -8.12 2.90
C PHE A 112 13.23 -7.30 3.90
N ALA A 113 13.46 -7.45 5.21
CA ALA A 113 12.83 -6.62 6.23
C ALA A 113 13.16 -5.14 6.02
N ALA A 114 14.43 -4.80 5.76
CA ALA A 114 14.85 -3.45 5.43
C ALA A 114 14.22 -2.94 4.11
N TRP A 115 14.12 -3.80 3.10
CA TRP A 115 13.45 -3.48 1.83
C TRP A 115 11.96 -3.13 2.03
N TYR A 116 11.24 -3.89 2.86
CA TYR A 116 9.85 -3.58 3.22
C TYR A 116 9.76 -2.30 4.04
N ALA A 117 10.66 -2.11 5.01
CA ALA A 117 10.68 -0.92 5.85
C ALA A 117 10.93 0.36 5.03
N ILE A 118 11.92 0.36 4.13
CA ILE A 118 12.29 1.57 3.37
C ILE A 118 11.39 1.72 2.13
N GLY A 119 11.31 0.66 1.31
CA GLY A 119 10.64 0.70 0.01
C GLY A 119 9.10 0.74 0.09
N HIS A 120 8.52 0.29 1.21
CA HIS A 120 7.07 0.35 1.40
C HIS A 120 6.69 1.26 2.55
N VAL A 121 7.09 0.95 3.78
CA VAL A 121 6.63 1.72 4.96
C VAL A 121 7.11 3.17 4.87
N GLY A 122 8.40 3.40 4.62
CA GLY A 122 8.97 4.74 4.45
C GLY A 122 8.33 5.51 3.30
N LEU A 123 8.15 4.86 2.14
CA LEU A 123 7.53 5.48 0.97
C LEU A 123 6.05 5.84 1.22
N ILE A 124 5.30 4.98 1.92
CA ILE A 124 3.90 5.22 2.29
C ILE A 124 3.81 6.38 3.28
N LEU A 125 4.65 6.39 4.32
CA LEU A 125 4.69 7.47 5.31
C LEU A 125 5.11 8.80 4.69
N TRP A 126 6.07 8.78 3.77
CA TRP A 126 6.44 9.95 2.98
C TRP A 126 5.26 10.43 2.14
N ALA A 127 4.61 9.54 1.38
CA ALA A 127 3.44 9.90 0.59
C ALA A 127 2.28 10.47 1.44
N ALA A 128 2.12 9.97 2.67
CA ALA A 128 1.16 10.46 3.64
C ALA A 128 1.54 11.82 4.25
N SER A 129 2.84 12.14 4.36
CA SER A 129 3.34 13.37 4.97
C SER A 129 3.46 14.53 3.99
N VAL A 130 3.62 14.29 2.68
CA VAL A 130 3.79 15.38 1.72
C VAL A 130 2.48 16.19 1.61
N PRO A 131 2.48 17.49 1.96
CA PRO A 131 1.29 18.33 1.91
C PRO A 131 0.77 18.45 0.48
N GLU A 132 -0.52 18.24 0.27
CA GLU A 132 -1.13 18.62 -1.00
C GLU A 132 -1.04 20.13 -1.13
N HIS A 133 -0.34 20.61 -2.16
CA HIS A 133 -0.43 22.02 -2.52
C HIS A 133 -1.90 22.30 -2.77
N SER A 134 -2.49 23.12 -1.91
CA SER A 134 -3.84 23.63 -2.08
C SER A 134 -3.95 24.13 -3.51
N VAL A 135 -4.76 23.46 -4.33
CA VAL A 135 -5.31 24.09 -5.53
C VAL A 135 -5.84 25.44 -5.01
N PRO A 136 -5.46 26.58 -5.61
CA PRO A 136 -5.86 27.89 -5.11
C PRO A 136 -7.34 27.83 -4.79
N HIS A 137 -7.71 28.04 -3.51
CA HIS A 137 -9.11 28.12 -3.12
C HIS A 137 -9.77 29.08 -4.11
N ALA A 138 -10.73 28.58 -4.90
CA ALA A 138 -11.53 29.44 -5.76
C ALA A 138 -11.96 30.61 -4.89
N ALA A 139 -11.51 31.81 -5.28
CA ALA A 139 -11.58 33.02 -4.47
C ALA A 139 -12.94 33.06 -3.77
N ARG A 140 -12.90 33.13 -2.43
CA ARG A 140 -14.06 33.35 -1.58
C ARG A 140 -14.84 34.50 -2.22
N ARG A 141 -15.93 34.17 -2.92
CA ARG A 141 -16.77 35.15 -3.59
C ARG A 141 -17.23 36.10 -2.49
N GLU A 142 -16.67 37.30 -2.47
CA GLU A 142 -17.11 38.38 -1.60
C GLU A 142 -18.61 38.53 -1.84
N ARG A 143 -19.40 38.04 -0.89
CA ARG A 143 -20.82 38.35 -0.83
C ARG A 143 -20.88 39.78 -0.31
N ARG A 144 -21.30 40.66 -1.23
CA ARG A 144 -21.85 41.99 -0.99
C ARG A 144 -22.77 42.03 0.22
#